data_AF-A0A7Y2ZHS6-F1
#
_entry.id   AF-A0A7Y2ZHS6-F1
#
_cell.length_a   1.000
_cell.length_b   1.000
_cell.length_c   1.000
_cell.angle_alpha   90.00
_cell.angle_beta   90.00
_cell.angle_gamma   90.00
#
_symmetry.space_group_name_H-M   'P 1'
#
loop_
_entity.id
_entity.type
_entity.pdbx_description
1 polymer ?
#
loop_
_entity_poly.entity_id
_entity_poly.type
_entity_poly.pdbx_seq_one_letter_code
_entity_poly.pdbx_strand_id
1 'polypeptide(L)'
;MRLVRLALHHPRVVDALLIGSLAMAAAPIHAQVPEAWRSEDLVFHTFSIAAVDPETGEVGVAVTTRNACVGNGVPWVRAGIGAVATQASTRTAYGDELLDRIAAGTAAADALERALADDPGADRRQIGVASIDGGIAQHTGDAVDAWAGQRAGPDYAAQGNLLVGTEVLDAVAADFESTRGTGRALADRLVSALEA
;
A
#
# COMPACT_ATOMS: atom_id res chain seq x y z
N MET A 1 -17.56 -48.04 -91.72
CA MET A 1 -18.69 -47.11 -91.55
C MET A 1 -19.02 -47.03 -90.06
N ARG A 2 -19.14 -45.81 -89.55
CA ARG A 2 -19.29 -45.35 -88.15
C ARG A 2 -20.06 -46.25 -87.17
N LEU A 3 -19.61 -46.25 -85.91
CA LEU A 3 -20.43 -46.17 -84.67
C LEU A 3 -19.49 -45.78 -83.50
N VAL A 4 -19.34 -44.47 -83.24
CA VAL A 4 -19.89 -43.75 -82.06
C VAL A 4 -19.54 -44.44 -80.73
N ARG A 5 -18.57 -43.90 -80.00
CA ARG A 5 -18.39 -44.14 -78.56
C ARG A 5 -18.65 -42.83 -77.82
N LEU A 6 -19.69 -42.88 -76.98
CA LEU A 6 -20.19 -41.80 -76.14
C LEU A 6 -19.14 -41.39 -75.11
N ALA A 7 -19.04 -40.08 -74.88
CA ALA A 7 -18.26 -39.46 -73.82
C ALA A 7 -18.76 -39.88 -72.43
N LEU A 8 -17.82 -40.00 -71.48
CA LEU A 8 -17.93 -39.57 -70.09
C LEU A 8 -16.56 -39.87 -69.43
N HIS A 9 -15.68 -38.88 -69.42
CA HIS A 9 -14.49 -38.88 -68.56
C HIS A 9 -14.51 -37.59 -67.75
N HIS A 10 -14.85 -37.73 -66.47
CA HIS A 10 -14.71 -36.68 -65.47
C HIS A 10 -13.23 -36.30 -65.34
N PRO A 11 -12.84 -35.04 -65.61
CA PRO A 11 -11.56 -34.56 -65.12
C PRO A 11 -11.70 -34.33 -63.61
N ARG A 12 -10.92 -35.11 -62.85
CA ARG A 12 -10.73 -34.95 -61.42
C ARG A 12 -10.24 -33.53 -61.14
N VAL A 13 -11.02 -32.78 -60.37
CA VAL A 13 -10.56 -31.63 -59.61
C VAL A 13 -9.51 -32.17 -58.64
N VAL A 14 -8.24 -31.86 -58.86
CA VAL A 14 -7.21 -31.97 -57.84
C VAL A 14 -6.81 -30.53 -57.53
N ASP A 15 -7.47 -30.00 -56.51
CA ASP A 15 -7.20 -28.69 -55.95
C ASP A 15 -5.74 -28.61 -55.52
N ALA A 16 -5.02 -27.64 -56.08
CA ALA A 16 -3.69 -27.27 -55.64
C ALA A 16 -3.80 -26.57 -54.28
N LEU A 17 -3.65 -27.33 -53.19
CA LEU A 17 -3.50 -26.75 -51.85
C LEU A 17 -2.06 -26.21 -51.69
N LEU A 18 -1.89 -24.92 -51.95
CA LEU A 18 -0.70 -24.17 -51.53
C LEU A 18 -0.73 -24.02 -50.01
N ILE A 19 0.06 -24.84 -49.30
CA ILE A 19 0.33 -24.63 -47.87
C ILE A 19 1.34 -23.49 -47.77
N GLY A 20 0.85 -22.25 -47.64
CA GLY A 20 1.67 -21.12 -47.24
C GLY A 20 2.10 -21.29 -45.78
N SER A 21 3.34 -21.71 -45.55
CA SER A 21 3.93 -21.69 -44.20
C SER A 21 4.25 -20.24 -43.85
N LEU A 22 3.37 -19.60 -43.06
CA LEU A 22 3.66 -18.29 -42.48
C LEU A 22 4.71 -18.48 -41.38
N ALA A 23 5.97 -18.20 -41.68
CA ALA A 23 7.00 -18.09 -40.66
C ALA A 23 6.66 -16.87 -39.79
N MET A 24 6.03 -17.11 -38.63
CA MET A 24 5.92 -16.10 -37.59
C MET A 24 7.33 -15.83 -37.07
N ALA A 25 7.94 -14.72 -37.49
CA ALA A 25 9.13 -14.21 -36.83
C ALA A 25 8.76 -13.93 -35.37
N ALA A 26 9.43 -14.58 -34.42
CA ALA A 26 9.26 -14.27 -33.01
C ALA A 26 9.65 -12.80 -32.81
N ALA A 27 8.67 -11.94 -32.56
CA ALA A 27 8.95 -10.57 -32.14
C ALA A 27 9.76 -10.66 -30.83
N PRO A 28 10.83 -9.87 -30.67
CA PRO A 28 11.58 -9.85 -29.42
C PRO A 28 10.64 -9.47 -28.28
N ILE A 29 10.39 -10.41 -27.37
CA ILE A 29 9.68 -10.17 -26.13
C ILE A 29 10.60 -9.29 -25.29
N HIS A 30 10.39 -7.99 -25.37
CA HIS A 30 10.98 -7.06 -24.42
C HIS A 30 10.21 -7.24 -23.13
N ALA A 31 10.91 -7.60 -22.04
CA ALA A 31 10.31 -7.49 -20.72
C ALA A 31 9.81 -6.05 -20.56
N GLN A 32 8.59 -5.86 -20.06
CA GLN A 32 8.14 -4.55 -19.59
C GLN A 32 9.00 -4.17 -18.39
N VAL A 33 10.12 -3.50 -18.64
CA VAL A 33 10.80 -2.73 -17.61
C VAL A 33 10.02 -1.43 -17.50
N PRO A 34 9.40 -1.10 -16.35
CA PRO A 34 8.64 0.14 -16.25
C PRO A 34 9.56 1.32 -16.57
N GLU A 35 9.09 2.22 -17.45
CA GLU A 35 9.78 3.43 -17.92
C GLU A 35 10.43 4.23 -16.76
N ALA A 36 9.81 4.18 -15.58
CA ALA A 36 10.20 4.88 -14.36
C ALA A 36 11.40 4.29 -13.58
N TRP A 37 12.03 3.21 -14.04
CA TRP A 37 13.25 2.66 -13.43
C TRP A 37 14.52 3.31 -14.02
N ARG A 38 14.35 4.42 -14.77
CA ARG A 38 15.42 5.17 -15.45
C ARG A 38 16.00 6.34 -14.65
N SER A 39 15.53 6.59 -13.42
CA SER A 39 16.20 7.53 -12.49
C SER A 39 17.39 6.84 -11.82
N GLU A 40 18.48 7.57 -11.59
CA GLU A 40 19.70 7.02 -10.96
C GLU A 40 19.46 6.57 -9.50
N ASP A 41 18.41 7.09 -8.85
CA ASP A 41 18.02 6.73 -7.48
C ASP A 41 16.63 6.05 -7.43
N LEU A 42 16.53 4.95 -6.66
CA LEU A 42 15.26 4.32 -6.29
C LEU A 42 14.66 5.05 -5.09
N VAL A 43 13.58 5.81 -5.30
CA VAL A 43 12.81 6.44 -4.21
C VAL A 43 11.68 5.49 -3.77
N PHE A 44 11.64 5.20 -2.46
CA PHE A 44 10.65 4.31 -1.84
C PHE A 44 9.63 5.10 -1.03
N HIS A 45 8.66 5.69 -1.72
CA HIS A 45 7.50 6.36 -1.09
C HIS A 45 6.82 5.41 -0.09
N THR A 46 6.48 5.93 1.08
CA THR A 46 5.74 5.18 2.10
C THR A 46 4.70 6.07 2.73
N PHE A 47 3.46 5.61 2.78
CA PHE A 47 2.43 6.21 3.62
C PHE A 47 1.58 5.13 4.29
N SER A 48 1.07 5.47 5.46
CA SER A 48 0.27 4.58 6.29
C SER A 48 -0.79 5.35 7.07
N ILE A 49 -1.78 4.60 7.53
CA ILE A 49 -2.82 5.06 8.44
C ILE A 49 -2.97 4.02 9.55
N ALA A 50 -2.83 4.45 10.80
CA ALA A 50 -3.20 3.71 12.00
C ALA A 50 -4.55 4.26 12.47
N ALA A 51 -5.51 3.39 12.73
CA ALA A 51 -6.84 3.81 13.13
C ALA A 51 -7.49 2.83 14.09
N VAL A 52 -8.51 3.33 14.78
CA VAL A 52 -9.40 2.56 15.65
C VAL A 52 -10.85 2.84 15.29
N ASP A 53 -11.72 1.93 15.66
CA ASP A 53 -13.16 2.14 15.65
C ASP A 53 -13.69 1.90 17.08
N PRO A 54 -13.99 2.97 17.85
CA PRO A 54 -14.43 2.82 19.23
C PRO A 54 -15.84 2.23 19.36
N GLU A 55 -16.66 2.24 18.30
CA GLU A 55 -18.00 1.65 18.33
C GLU A 55 -17.93 0.12 18.24
N THR A 56 -17.04 -0.40 17.40
CA THR A 56 -16.89 -1.85 17.16
C THR A 56 -15.76 -2.48 17.98
N GLY A 57 -14.82 -1.68 18.49
CA GLY A 57 -13.60 -2.15 19.14
C GLY A 57 -12.49 -2.55 18.14
N GLU A 58 -12.71 -2.33 16.85
CA GLU A 58 -11.73 -2.67 15.81
C GLU A 58 -10.51 -1.73 15.89
N VAL A 59 -9.34 -2.29 15.57
CA VAL A 59 -8.06 -1.57 15.52
C VAL A 59 -7.30 -2.05 14.31
N GLY A 60 -6.58 -1.17 13.63
CA GLY A 60 -5.87 -1.55 12.41
C GLY A 60 -4.83 -0.56 11.93
N VAL A 61 -3.90 -1.07 11.12
CA VAL A 61 -2.95 -0.27 10.36
C VAL A 61 -2.99 -0.73 8.92
N ALA A 62 -3.01 0.21 7.99
CA ALA A 62 -2.77 -0.05 6.58
C ALA A 62 -1.59 0.80 6.10
N VAL A 63 -0.78 0.22 5.22
CA VAL A 63 0.44 0.83 4.71
C VAL A 63 0.66 0.42 3.25
N THR A 64 1.18 1.34 2.46
CA THR A 64 1.73 1.04 1.14
C THR A 64 3.14 1.59 1.01
N THR A 65 3.99 0.86 0.30
CA THR A 65 5.37 1.24 0.02
C THR A 65 5.91 0.46 -1.18
N ARG A 66 7.01 0.95 -1.74
CA ARG A 66 7.79 0.22 -2.74
C ARG A 66 8.86 -0.70 -2.11
N ASN A 67 8.99 -0.71 -0.78
CA ASN A 67 9.81 -1.68 -0.04
C ASN A 67 9.08 -3.02 0.15
N ALA A 68 9.72 -4.13 -0.23
CA ALA A 68 9.15 -5.45 -0.02
C ALA A 68 8.95 -5.76 1.47
N CYS A 69 7.92 -6.55 1.81
CA CYS A 69 7.65 -7.06 3.15
C CYS A 69 7.41 -5.97 4.23
N VAL A 70 6.78 -4.85 3.85
CA VAL A 70 6.46 -3.73 4.76
C VAL A 70 5.68 -4.13 6.02
N GLY A 71 4.88 -5.20 5.92
CA GLY A 71 4.11 -5.76 7.02
C GLY A 71 4.95 -6.19 8.23
N ASN A 72 6.25 -6.44 8.06
CA ASN A 72 7.15 -6.79 9.17
C ASN A 72 7.67 -5.58 9.96
N GLY A 73 7.57 -4.39 9.36
CA GLY A 73 8.15 -3.16 9.91
C GLY A 73 7.09 -2.19 10.41
N VAL A 74 6.06 -1.94 9.61
CA VAL A 74 5.17 -0.80 9.83
C VAL A 74 3.99 -1.12 10.74
N PRO A 75 3.13 -2.11 10.46
CA PRO A 75 1.88 -2.28 11.20
C PRO A 75 2.08 -3.06 12.51
N TRP A 76 1.67 -2.45 13.61
CA TRP A 76 1.58 -3.08 14.94
C TRP A 76 0.18 -2.87 15.49
N VAL A 77 -0.50 -3.96 15.86
CA VAL A 77 -1.92 -3.91 16.24
C VAL A 77 -2.15 -4.83 17.42
N ARG A 78 -2.87 -4.35 18.43
CA ARG A 78 -3.30 -5.16 19.58
C ARG A 78 -4.78 -4.89 19.86
N ALA A 79 -5.60 -5.94 19.68
CA ALA A 79 -7.04 -5.87 19.84
C ALA A 79 -7.43 -5.28 21.21
N GLY A 80 -8.36 -4.31 21.20
CA GLY A 80 -8.81 -3.62 22.41
C GLY A 80 -7.77 -2.71 23.07
N ILE A 81 -6.64 -2.43 22.43
CA ILE A 81 -5.59 -1.54 22.95
C ILE A 81 -5.29 -0.41 21.95
N GLY A 82 -4.94 -0.75 20.72
CA GLY A 82 -4.63 0.24 19.70
C GLY A 82 -3.82 -0.27 18.52
N ALA A 83 -3.39 0.69 17.71
CA ALA A 83 -2.64 0.52 16.48
C ALA A 83 -1.46 1.49 16.44
N VAL A 84 -0.30 1.02 15.99
CA VAL A 84 0.94 1.80 15.84
C VAL A 84 1.54 1.53 14.47
N ALA A 85 1.87 2.60 13.74
CA ALA A 85 2.59 2.55 12.48
C ALA A 85 4.03 3.06 12.66
N THR A 86 5.04 2.23 12.41
CA THR A 86 6.46 2.62 12.54
C THR A 86 7.16 2.65 11.19
N GLN A 87 7.62 3.81 10.73
CA GLN A 87 8.20 3.96 9.38
C GLN A 87 9.38 4.96 9.33
N ALA A 88 9.82 5.29 8.11
CA ALA A 88 11.07 6.00 7.79
C ALA A 88 12.31 5.17 8.19
N SER A 89 13.22 5.69 9.02
CA SER A 89 14.27 4.86 9.61
C SER A 89 13.65 3.97 10.69
N THR A 90 13.01 2.88 10.29
CA THR A 90 12.15 2.06 11.16
C THR A 90 12.90 1.48 12.36
N ARG A 91 12.37 1.72 13.57
CA ARG A 91 12.69 0.97 14.79
C ARG A 91 11.42 0.22 15.18
N THR A 92 11.40 -1.09 14.96
CA THR A 92 10.22 -1.95 15.20
C THR A 92 9.78 -1.98 16.66
N ALA A 93 10.72 -1.79 17.60
CA ALA A 93 10.44 -1.82 19.03
C ALA A 93 9.39 -0.79 19.49
N TYR A 94 9.21 0.33 18.77
CA TYR A 94 8.12 1.29 19.07
C TYR A 94 6.75 0.63 19.08
N GLY A 95 6.51 -0.39 18.24
CA GLY A 95 5.24 -1.09 18.17
C GLY A 95 4.82 -1.66 19.52
N ASP A 96 5.62 -2.58 20.06
CA ASP A 96 5.34 -3.21 21.35
C ASP A 96 5.52 -2.22 22.52
N GLU A 97 6.56 -1.37 22.52
CA GLU A 97 6.80 -0.40 23.59
C GLU A 97 5.62 0.55 23.81
N LEU A 98 5.02 1.06 22.73
CA LEU A 98 3.89 1.97 22.81
C LEU A 98 2.61 1.23 23.19
N LEU A 99 2.35 0.07 22.58
CA LEU A 99 1.16 -0.74 22.89
C LEU A 99 1.18 -1.27 24.33
N ASP A 100 2.35 -1.58 24.89
CA ASP A 100 2.51 -1.98 26.29
C ASP A 100 2.21 -0.83 27.25
N ARG A 101 2.72 0.37 26.96
CA ARG A 101 2.47 1.56 27.77
C ARG A 101 0.99 1.96 27.74
N ILE A 102 0.36 1.90 26.57
CA ILE A 102 -1.07 2.15 26.40
C ILE A 102 -1.89 1.10 27.16
N ALA A 103 -1.53 -0.18 27.05
CA ALA A 103 -2.19 -1.24 27.83
C ALA A 103 -2.05 -1.06 29.34
N ALA A 104 -0.97 -0.41 29.81
CA ALA A 104 -0.78 -0.04 31.21
C ALA A 104 -1.51 1.26 31.62
N GLY A 105 -2.29 1.87 30.71
CA GLY A 105 -3.06 3.10 30.96
C GLY A 105 -2.29 4.41 30.76
N THR A 106 -1.14 4.36 30.08
CA THR A 106 -0.42 5.58 29.68
C THR A 106 -1.07 6.18 28.45
N ALA A 107 -1.34 7.49 28.47
CA ALA A 107 -1.87 8.20 27.30
C ALA A 107 -0.91 8.05 26.09
N ALA A 108 -1.48 7.92 24.88
CA ALA A 108 -0.69 7.71 23.65
C ALA A 108 0.40 8.77 23.44
N ALA A 109 0.10 10.04 23.72
CA ALA A 109 1.05 11.15 23.60
C ALA A 109 2.23 10.99 24.58
N ASP A 110 1.95 10.73 25.86
CA ASP A 110 2.98 10.53 26.89
C ASP A 110 3.84 9.29 26.60
N ALA A 111 3.22 8.22 26.08
CA ALA A 111 3.92 7.00 25.69
C ALA A 111 4.90 7.28 24.56
N LEU A 112 4.46 8.01 23.53
CA LEU A 112 5.28 8.41 22.38
C LEU A 112 6.40 9.35 22.78
N GLU A 113 6.10 10.40 23.55
CA GLU A 113 7.10 11.36 24.03
C GLU A 113 8.25 10.66 24.77
N ARG A 114 7.92 9.74 25.70
CA ARG A 114 8.92 8.97 26.45
C ARG A 114 9.75 8.08 25.52
N ALA A 115 9.11 7.36 24.60
CA ALA A 115 9.80 6.48 23.66
C ALA A 115 10.77 7.25 22.74
N LEU A 116 10.38 8.47 22.32
CA LEU A 116 11.22 9.36 21.53
C LEU A 116 12.41 9.91 22.34
N ALA A 117 12.19 10.30 23.60
CA ALA A 117 13.26 10.78 24.47
C ALA A 117 14.37 9.73 24.69
N ASP A 118 13.99 8.44 24.66
CA ASP A 118 14.91 7.31 24.79
C ASP A 118 15.57 6.90 23.45
N ASP A 119 15.19 7.51 22.31
CA ASP A 119 15.70 7.17 20.98
C ASP A 119 16.63 8.25 20.41
N PRO A 120 17.96 8.04 20.40
CA PRO A 120 18.89 9.00 19.82
C PRO A 120 18.74 9.17 18.30
N GLY A 121 17.97 8.32 17.63
CA GLY A 121 17.61 8.46 16.21
C GLY A 121 16.18 8.93 15.98
N ALA A 122 15.51 9.51 16.98
CA ALA A 122 14.14 10.02 16.90
C ALA A 122 13.91 10.96 15.70
N ASP A 123 14.90 11.79 15.37
CA ASP A 123 14.89 12.71 14.23
C ASP A 123 14.73 12.04 12.86
N ARG A 124 14.99 10.73 12.75
CA ARG A 124 14.85 9.95 11.52
C ARG A 124 13.66 8.99 11.54
N ARG A 125 12.84 9.03 12.59
CA ARG A 125 11.66 8.16 12.76
C ARG A 125 10.42 8.87 12.26
N GLN A 126 9.44 8.06 11.85
CA GLN A 126 8.08 8.52 11.68
C GLN A 126 7.12 7.50 12.33
N ILE A 127 6.31 7.96 13.28
CA ILE A 127 5.46 7.11 14.13
C ILE A 127 4.04 7.67 14.14
N GLY A 128 3.04 6.80 13.95
CA GLY A 128 1.63 7.11 14.16
C GLY A 128 1.01 6.17 15.19
N VAL A 129 0.20 6.70 16.09
CA VAL A 129 -0.44 5.95 17.18
C VAL A 129 -1.92 6.29 17.22
N ALA A 130 -2.76 5.27 17.26
CA ALA A 130 -4.19 5.39 17.55
C ALA A 130 -4.58 4.37 18.62
N SER A 131 -5.03 4.84 19.77
CA SER A 131 -5.49 3.99 20.88
C SER A 131 -7.01 3.92 20.94
N ILE A 132 -7.53 2.77 21.36
CA ILE A 132 -8.97 2.55 21.49
C ILE A 132 -9.64 3.45 22.54
N ASP A 133 -8.84 4.04 23.45
CA ASP A 133 -9.31 5.00 24.45
C ASP A 133 -9.46 6.44 23.90
N GLY A 134 -9.21 6.63 22.61
CA GLY A 134 -9.27 7.92 21.90
C GLY A 134 -7.93 8.66 21.84
N GLY A 135 -6.84 8.08 22.36
CA GLY A 135 -5.51 8.69 22.26
C GLY A 135 -4.92 8.64 20.86
N ILE A 136 -4.64 9.80 20.26
CA ILE A 136 -3.92 9.92 18.98
C ILE A 136 -2.58 10.64 19.20
N ALA A 137 -1.50 10.10 18.66
CA ALA A 137 -0.17 10.71 18.74
C ALA A 137 0.62 10.44 17.45
N GLN A 138 1.43 11.41 17.03
CA GLN A 138 2.27 11.29 15.84
C GLN A 138 3.61 11.97 16.03
N HIS A 139 4.63 11.43 15.36
CA HIS A 139 5.94 12.01 15.26
C HIS A 139 6.46 11.89 13.83
N THR A 140 6.98 12.98 13.29
CA THR A 140 7.76 13.00 12.05
C THR A 140 9.05 13.74 12.36
N GLY A 141 10.17 13.02 12.37
CA GLY A 141 11.46 13.61 12.70
C GLY A 141 11.98 14.56 11.62
N ASP A 142 12.77 15.55 12.03
CA ASP A 142 13.30 16.62 11.16
C ASP A 142 14.28 16.12 10.08
N ALA A 143 14.83 14.92 10.24
CA ALA A 143 15.76 14.27 9.33
C ALA A 143 15.10 13.11 8.54
N VAL A 144 13.77 13.10 8.44
CA VAL A 144 13.03 12.23 7.51
C VAL A 144 13.13 12.79 6.09
N ASP A 145 13.59 11.96 5.15
CA ASP A 145 13.93 12.37 3.78
C ASP A 145 12.73 12.91 2.96
N ALA A 146 13.05 13.76 1.96
CA ALA A 146 12.15 14.46 1.04
C ALA A 146 10.84 14.96 1.69
N TRP A 147 9.74 15.10 0.95
CA TRP A 147 8.51 15.60 1.55
C TRP A 147 7.94 14.53 2.50
N ALA A 148 7.80 14.91 3.77
CA ALA A 148 7.20 14.10 4.81
C ALA A 148 6.14 14.92 5.55
N GLY A 149 5.11 14.24 6.04
CA GLY A 149 4.02 14.89 6.73
C GLY A 149 3.12 13.92 7.47
N GLN A 150 2.12 14.48 8.13
CA GLN A 150 1.16 13.75 8.92
C GLN A 150 -0.20 14.46 8.97
N ARG A 151 -1.27 13.67 9.17
CA ARG A 151 -2.65 14.08 9.43
C ARG A 151 -3.21 13.22 10.56
N ALA A 152 -4.03 13.82 11.40
CA ALA A 152 -4.73 13.13 12.47
C ALA A 152 -6.16 13.63 12.56
N GLY A 153 -7.06 12.72 12.91
CA GLY A 153 -8.43 13.02 13.30
C GLY A 153 -8.77 12.27 14.59
N PRO A 154 -10.05 12.21 14.99
CA PRO A 154 -10.44 11.64 16.28
C PRO A 154 -10.03 10.18 16.48
N ASP A 155 -10.00 9.38 15.40
CA ASP A 155 -9.83 7.93 15.48
C ASP A 155 -8.70 7.41 14.57
N TYR A 156 -7.84 8.30 14.05
CA TYR A 156 -6.75 7.91 13.16
C TYR A 156 -5.52 8.82 13.20
N ALA A 157 -4.38 8.24 12.81
CA ALA A 157 -3.10 8.88 12.55
C ALA A 157 -2.58 8.41 11.18
N ALA A 158 -2.53 9.31 10.21
CA ALA A 158 -1.98 9.09 8.87
C ALA A 158 -0.65 9.84 8.69
N GLN A 159 0.34 9.18 8.11
CA GLN A 159 1.69 9.73 7.95
C GLN A 159 2.35 9.20 6.69
N GLY A 160 3.25 9.99 6.12
CA GLY A 160 4.02 9.57 4.96
C GLY A 160 5.35 10.29 4.83
N ASN A 161 6.27 9.64 4.15
CA ASN A 161 7.60 10.15 3.84
C ASN A 161 7.95 9.85 2.38
N LEU A 162 8.89 10.64 1.88
CA LEU A 162 9.28 10.69 0.48
C LEU A 162 8.13 11.04 -0.47
N LEU A 163 6.95 11.50 -0.04
CA LEU A 163 5.79 11.64 -0.93
C LEU A 163 5.96 12.80 -1.93
N VAL A 164 5.06 12.86 -2.91
CA VAL A 164 5.06 13.93 -3.91
C VAL A 164 4.54 15.26 -3.38
N GLY A 165 3.75 15.26 -2.30
CA GLY A 165 3.16 16.47 -1.71
C GLY A 165 2.10 16.18 -0.65
N THR A 166 1.51 17.25 -0.09
CA THR A 166 0.47 17.21 0.95
C THR A 166 -0.79 16.48 0.52
N GLU A 167 -1.09 16.55 -0.77
CA GLU A 167 -2.32 16.09 -1.39
C GLU A 167 -2.57 14.60 -1.14
N VAL A 168 -1.49 13.80 -1.03
CA VAL A 168 -1.58 12.37 -0.71
C VAL A 168 -2.20 12.16 0.67
N LEU A 169 -1.66 12.82 1.70
CA LEU A 169 -2.17 12.65 3.06
C LEU A 169 -3.53 13.33 3.25
N ASP A 170 -3.79 14.41 2.51
CA ASP A 170 -5.10 15.06 2.49
C ASP A 170 -6.18 14.13 1.90
N ALA A 171 -5.86 13.39 0.83
CA ALA A 171 -6.77 12.42 0.23
C ALA A 171 -7.03 11.22 1.16
N VAL A 172 -5.98 10.64 1.76
CA VAL A 172 -6.11 9.54 2.74
C VAL A 172 -6.99 9.95 3.93
N ALA A 173 -6.73 11.14 4.49
CA ALA A 173 -7.51 11.68 5.61
C ALA A 173 -8.96 11.91 5.23
N ALA A 174 -9.20 12.59 4.10
CA ALA A 174 -10.55 12.93 3.64
C ALA A 174 -11.39 11.69 3.34
N ASP A 175 -10.82 10.67 2.67
CA ASP A 175 -11.52 9.42 2.41
C ASP A 175 -11.87 8.71 3.73
N PHE A 176 -10.89 8.52 4.63
CA PHE A 176 -11.14 7.84 5.90
C PHE A 176 -12.23 8.55 6.74
N GLU A 177 -12.19 9.87 6.82
CA GLU A 177 -13.20 10.68 7.50
C GLU A 177 -14.58 10.57 6.86
N SER A 178 -14.66 10.54 5.53
CA SER A 178 -15.92 10.39 4.79
C SER A 178 -16.64 9.07 5.05
N THR A 179 -15.90 8.03 5.45
CA THR A 179 -16.45 6.70 5.76
C THR A 179 -17.00 6.57 7.17
N ARG A 180 -16.81 7.57 8.04
CA ARG A 180 -17.29 7.53 9.43
C ARG A 180 -18.81 7.38 9.48
N GLY A 181 -19.31 6.49 10.34
CA GLY A 181 -20.75 6.27 10.54
C GLY A 181 -21.48 5.58 9.37
N THR A 182 -20.74 5.13 8.35
CA THR A 182 -21.33 4.40 7.20
C THR A 182 -21.65 2.94 7.52
N GLY A 183 -21.18 2.42 8.65
CA GLY A 183 -21.28 1.00 9.02
C GLY A 183 -20.29 0.09 8.29
N ARG A 184 -19.34 0.63 7.51
CA ARG A 184 -18.24 -0.14 6.92
C ARG A 184 -17.28 -0.60 8.01
N ALA A 185 -16.80 -1.84 7.91
CA ALA A 185 -15.78 -2.38 8.81
C ALA A 185 -14.48 -1.56 8.70
N LEU A 186 -13.71 -1.45 9.78
CA LEU A 186 -12.49 -0.65 9.82
C LEU A 186 -11.48 -1.07 8.73
N ALA A 187 -11.37 -2.37 8.45
CA ALA A 187 -10.49 -2.89 7.41
C ALA A 187 -10.83 -2.31 6.01
N ASP A 188 -12.11 -2.24 5.66
CA ASP A 188 -12.54 -1.69 4.36
C ASP A 188 -12.26 -0.19 4.28
N ARG A 189 -12.43 0.52 5.39
CA ARG A 189 -12.16 1.97 5.50
C ARG A 189 -10.67 2.26 5.35
N LEU A 190 -9.82 1.43 5.96
CA LEU A 190 -8.37 1.52 5.85
C LEU A 190 -7.87 1.26 4.43
N VAL A 191 -8.41 0.25 3.74
CA VAL A 191 -8.06 -0.04 2.34
C VAL A 191 -8.53 1.09 1.42
N SER A 192 -9.77 1.56 1.59
CA SER A 192 -10.32 2.72 0.87
C SER A 192 -9.40 3.94 0.98
N ALA A 193 -8.92 4.24 2.18
CA ALA A 193 -8.05 5.37 2.43
C ALA A 193 -6.67 5.23 1.77
N LEU A 194 -6.18 4.00 1.50
CA LEU A 194 -4.95 3.79 0.73
C LEU A 194 -5.16 3.95 -0.78
N GLU A 195 -6.38 3.79 -1.28
CA GLU A 195 -6.73 3.88 -2.71
C GLU A 195 -7.00 5.32 -3.18
N ALA A 196 -7.31 6.22 -2.26
CA ALA A 196 -7.65 7.63 -2.51
C ALA A 196 -6.51 8.44 -3.18
#